data_AF-W2R2C5-F1
#
_entry.id   AF-W2R2C5-F1
#
_cell.length_a   1.000
_cell.length_b   1.000
_cell.length_c   1.000
_cell.angle_alpha   90.00
_cell.angle_beta   90.00
_cell.angle_gamma   90.00
#
_symmetry.space_group_name_H-M   'P 1'
#
loop_
_entity.id
_entity.type
_entity.pdbx_description
1 polymer ?
#
loop_
_entity_poly.entity_id
_entity_poly.type
_entity_poly.pdbx_seq_one_letter_code
_entity_poly.pdbx_strand_id
1 'polypeptide(L)'
;MQLWSHFVGVLALLAISSRTAALNLEGFTGHELSPYTNTVLPPDRVEAASPIVQGVCYSPFHNSEYPLNGGSAAGLDSAMDTDFNIMKNYVKVVRTYYSSFYGYDITPYAAKHNVQLYLGVFMTDESWYNDQVNAAIAAVRNYPDTIKAILVGNENIYPAGPYSPTDVLNRITALRARILSETGRTVNIGTVQRHNEWTAISIRSTMLALAEGCDIVGVNIYPFFDASYTVSNPLAMLNGAWNNMLNIYPSDKVRLTEIGFPTAGAPPSFAPYNVPSLANSISFYKAFLNWSPVSGGQEVFWFMFFDRRPDDNTMGIELEKYFGFYTWDRQIKSSSYPDLVTAATPTAAPTTAPTTAPTSAPVTVTPTSAQVCRVHKVYSN
;
A
#
# COMPACT_ATOMS: atom_id res chain seq x y z
N MET A 1 -36.50 28.78 47.75
CA MET A 1 -36.14 27.47 48.34
C MET A 1 -36.10 26.45 47.22
N GLN A 2 -35.10 25.56 47.29
CA GLN A 2 -34.67 24.56 46.29
C GLN A 2 -35.74 23.58 45.81
N LEU A 3 -35.49 22.97 44.64
CA LEU A 3 -35.35 21.51 44.37
C LEU A 3 -35.33 21.34 42.82
N TRP A 4 -34.18 21.28 42.12
CA TRP A 4 -33.31 20.12 41.82
C TRP A 4 -34.02 18.81 41.44
N SER A 5 -34.08 18.52 40.13
CA SER A 5 -34.15 17.16 39.53
C SER A 5 -33.64 17.24 38.08
N HIS A 6 -32.34 17.00 37.86
CA HIS A 6 -31.80 15.80 37.20
C HIS A 6 -32.21 15.65 35.71
N PHE A 7 -31.48 16.39 34.85
CA PHE A 7 -31.28 16.01 33.45
C PHE A 7 -30.24 14.88 33.40
N VAL A 8 -30.68 13.65 33.17
CA VAL A 8 -29.80 12.59 32.67
C VAL A 8 -29.94 12.61 31.16
N GLY A 9 -29.03 13.31 30.50
CA GLY A 9 -28.88 13.26 29.06
C GLY A 9 -28.33 11.89 28.67
N VAL A 10 -29.14 11.11 27.97
CA VAL A 10 -28.70 9.91 27.27
C VAL A 10 -27.83 10.39 26.09
N LEU A 11 -26.51 10.41 26.28
CA LEU A 11 -25.58 10.38 25.16
C LEU A 11 -25.71 9.00 24.52
N ALA A 12 -26.50 8.93 23.45
CA ALA A 12 -26.42 7.82 22.51
C ALA A 12 -25.04 7.89 21.85
N LEU A 13 -24.11 7.05 22.32
CA LEU A 13 -22.94 6.64 21.54
C LEU A 13 -23.49 5.98 20.27
N LEU A 14 -23.61 6.74 19.18
CA LEU A 14 -23.59 6.15 17.86
C LEU A 14 -22.16 5.66 17.65
N ALA A 15 -21.91 4.40 18.02
CA ALA A 15 -20.81 3.64 17.49
C ALA A 15 -21.08 3.39 16.00
N ILE A 16 -20.82 4.40 15.17
CA ILE A 16 -20.52 4.16 13.77
C ILE A 16 -19.19 3.43 13.81
N SER A 17 -19.23 2.10 13.74
CA SER A 17 -18.04 1.28 13.61
C SER A 17 -17.28 1.79 12.39
N SER A 18 -16.20 2.54 12.61
CA SER A 18 -15.25 2.92 11.58
C SER A 18 -14.53 1.64 11.13
N ARG A 19 -15.21 0.82 10.34
CA ARG A 19 -14.64 -0.30 9.59
C ARG A 19 -13.75 0.34 8.54
N THR A 20 -12.45 0.54 8.81
CA THR A 20 -11.40 0.74 7.77
C THR A 20 -10.02 0.97 8.41
N ALA A 21 -9.57 0.09 9.29
CA ALA A 21 -8.15 0.00 9.65
C ALA A 21 -7.55 -1.40 9.42
N ALA A 22 -8.37 -2.35 8.98
CA ALA A 22 -7.98 -3.67 8.54
C ALA A 22 -9.02 -4.18 7.52
N LEU A 23 -8.70 -5.31 6.89
CA LEU A 23 -9.42 -6.00 5.82
C LEU A 23 -10.94 -5.75 5.81
N ASN A 24 -11.43 -5.09 4.76
CA ASN A 24 -12.85 -4.95 4.52
C ASN A 24 -13.35 -6.04 3.56
N LEU A 25 -14.16 -6.96 4.07
CA LEU A 25 -14.76 -8.06 3.29
C LEU A 25 -16.17 -7.73 2.78
N GLU A 26 -16.63 -6.48 2.90
CA GLU A 26 -17.94 -6.08 2.38
C GLU A 26 -17.99 -6.26 0.86
N GLY A 27 -18.93 -7.08 0.38
CA GLY A 27 -19.05 -7.43 -1.04
C GLY A 27 -18.09 -8.53 -1.52
N PHE A 28 -17.29 -9.15 -0.63
CA PHE A 28 -16.52 -10.34 -0.99
C PHE A 28 -17.43 -11.58 -1.03
N THR A 29 -17.27 -12.35 -2.09
CA THR A 29 -17.96 -13.60 -2.39
C THR A 29 -17.02 -14.81 -2.39
N GLY A 30 -15.71 -14.57 -2.35
CA GLY A 30 -14.69 -15.61 -2.37
C GLY A 30 -14.20 -15.95 -3.78
N HIS A 31 -14.49 -15.13 -4.79
CA HIS A 31 -14.13 -15.38 -6.18
C HIS A 31 -13.69 -14.10 -6.92
N GLU A 32 -13.23 -13.11 -6.17
CA GLU A 32 -12.88 -11.79 -6.70
C GLU A 32 -11.62 -11.80 -7.57
N LEU A 33 -10.68 -12.71 -7.32
CA LEU A 33 -9.38 -12.73 -8.00
C LEU A 33 -9.26 -13.86 -9.01
N SER A 34 -9.97 -14.97 -8.77
CA SER A 34 -9.94 -16.16 -9.63
C SER A 34 -10.22 -15.89 -11.12
N PRO A 35 -11.12 -14.97 -11.54
CA PRO A 35 -11.36 -14.68 -12.95
C PRO A 35 -10.13 -14.09 -13.66
N TYR A 36 -9.20 -13.52 -12.90
CA TYR A 36 -8.03 -12.83 -13.43
C TYR A 36 -6.77 -13.69 -13.46
N THR A 37 -6.78 -14.91 -12.90
CA THR A 37 -5.60 -15.78 -12.74
C THR A 37 -4.79 -16.02 -14.02
N ASN A 38 -5.43 -15.95 -15.19
CA ASN A 38 -4.78 -16.12 -16.49
C ASN A 38 -4.57 -14.78 -17.24
N THR A 39 -4.70 -13.64 -16.56
CA THR A 39 -4.49 -12.33 -17.17
C THR A 39 -3.01 -12.17 -17.53
N VAL A 40 -2.75 -11.94 -18.82
CA VAL A 40 -1.42 -11.62 -19.34
C VAL A 40 -1.35 -10.15 -19.72
N LEU A 41 -0.16 -9.55 -19.58
CA LEU A 41 0.06 -8.20 -20.07
C LEU A 41 0.23 -8.20 -21.60
N PRO A 42 -0.29 -7.17 -22.29
CA PRO A 42 0.01 -6.91 -23.69
C PRO A 42 1.54 -6.80 -23.92
N PRO A 43 2.08 -7.36 -25.03
CA PRO A 43 3.52 -7.34 -25.32
C PRO A 43 4.13 -5.94 -25.52
N ASP A 44 3.28 -4.94 -25.78
CA ASP A 44 3.63 -3.55 -26.07
C ASP A 44 3.71 -2.67 -24.82
N ARG A 45 3.46 -3.21 -23.61
CA ARG A 45 3.73 -2.51 -22.36
C ARG A 45 5.24 -2.41 -22.12
N VAL A 46 5.75 -1.17 -22.13
CA VAL A 46 7.19 -0.84 -22.17
C VAL A 46 7.80 -0.62 -20.77
N GLU A 47 7.00 -0.65 -19.71
CA GLU A 47 7.47 -0.29 -18.36
C GLU A 47 8.18 -1.47 -17.69
N ALA A 48 9.46 -1.25 -17.34
CA ALA A 48 10.31 -2.29 -16.78
C ALA A 48 9.84 -2.76 -15.40
N ALA A 49 9.90 -4.06 -15.16
CA ALA A 49 9.79 -4.62 -13.82
C ALA A 49 10.89 -4.08 -12.91
N SER A 50 10.53 -3.83 -11.65
CA SER A 50 11.47 -3.52 -10.57
C SER A 50 11.43 -4.61 -9.51
N PRO A 51 12.57 -5.02 -8.93
CA PRO A 51 12.58 -5.89 -7.78
C PRO A 51 11.67 -5.35 -6.67
N ILE A 52 10.96 -6.25 -6.00
CA ILE A 52 10.13 -5.86 -4.86
C ILE A 52 11.01 -5.43 -3.68
N VAL A 53 10.57 -4.39 -2.97
CA VAL A 53 11.17 -3.95 -1.72
C VAL A 53 10.15 -4.23 -0.63
N GLN A 54 10.47 -5.20 0.24
CA GLN A 54 9.56 -5.60 1.30
C GLN A 54 9.37 -4.48 2.33
N GLY A 55 8.14 -3.98 2.41
CA GLY A 55 7.62 -3.14 3.49
C GLY A 55 6.60 -3.89 4.34
N VAL A 56 6.04 -3.22 5.35
CA VAL A 56 4.99 -3.82 6.19
C VAL A 56 3.92 -2.81 6.56
N CYS A 57 2.69 -3.28 6.74
CA CYS A 57 1.62 -2.49 7.34
C CYS A 57 1.79 -2.44 8.86
N TYR A 58 1.52 -1.26 9.43
CA TYR A 58 1.66 -1.04 10.86
C TYR A 58 0.52 -0.17 11.41
N SER A 59 0.02 -0.58 12.57
CA SER A 59 -0.75 0.25 13.49
C SER A 59 -0.32 -0.05 14.93
N PRO A 60 -0.41 0.93 15.85
CA PRO A 60 -0.08 0.72 17.25
C PRO A 60 -1.22 0.05 18.03
N PHE A 61 -2.24 -0.50 17.36
CA PHE A 61 -3.46 -1.02 18.02
C PHE A 61 -3.18 -2.20 18.95
N HIS A 62 -2.07 -2.90 18.73
CA HIS A 62 -1.61 -4.00 19.58
C HIS A 62 -1.11 -3.53 20.96
N ASN A 63 -0.78 -2.25 21.11
CA ASN A 63 -0.24 -1.70 22.35
C ASN A 63 -1.31 -1.55 23.41
N SER A 64 -0.98 -1.84 24.68
CA SER A 64 -1.86 -1.57 25.84
C SER A 64 -2.19 -0.08 25.99
N GLU A 65 -1.26 0.78 25.57
CA GLU A 65 -1.37 2.24 25.60
C GLU A 65 -2.36 2.76 24.54
N TYR A 66 -2.75 1.93 23.56
CA TYR A 66 -3.79 2.28 22.62
C TYR A 66 -5.17 2.03 23.25
N PRO A 67 -6.00 3.08 23.45
CA PRO A 67 -7.25 2.96 24.18
C PRO A 67 -8.40 2.42 23.30
N LEU A 68 -8.35 1.12 22.93
CA LEU A 68 -9.37 0.46 22.08
C LEU A 68 -10.81 0.70 22.56
N ASN A 69 -11.02 0.74 23.88
CA ASN A 69 -12.33 0.88 24.52
C ASN A 69 -12.48 2.23 25.25
N GLY A 70 -11.77 3.25 24.78
CA GLY A 70 -11.68 4.56 25.44
C GLY A 70 -10.65 4.57 26.59
N GLY A 71 -10.38 5.77 27.13
CA GLY A 71 -9.37 5.99 28.16
C GLY A 71 -8.21 6.88 27.70
N SER A 72 -7.11 6.84 28.46
CA SER A 72 -5.91 7.63 28.18
C SER A 72 -5.02 6.94 27.15
N ALA A 73 -4.46 7.72 26.21
CA ALA A 73 -3.41 7.29 25.29
C ALA A 73 -2.00 7.62 25.81
N ALA A 74 -1.84 7.86 27.12
CA ALA A 74 -0.53 8.15 27.70
C ALA A 74 0.46 6.99 27.49
N GLY A 75 1.66 7.31 27.05
CA GLY A 75 2.72 6.33 26.75
C GLY A 75 2.67 5.76 25.33
N LEU A 76 1.66 6.12 24.52
CA LEU A 76 1.54 5.64 23.13
C LEU A 76 2.74 6.09 22.26
N ASP A 77 3.33 7.24 22.57
CA ASP A 77 4.58 7.71 21.99
C ASP A 77 5.73 6.72 22.18
N SER A 78 5.97 6.32 23.43
CA SER A 78 7.03 5.38 23.81
C SER A 78 6.78 3.98 23.29
N ALA A 79 5.51 3.58 23.22
CA ALA A 79 5.09 2.32 22.62
C ALA A 79 5.39 2.29 21.11
N MET A 80 5.01 3.33 20.37
CA MET A 80 5.34 3.44 18.94
C MET A 80 6.86 3.50 18.70
N ASP A 81 7.61 4.22 19.54
CA ASP A 81 9.08 4.24 19.46
C ASP A 81 9.69 2.83 19.59
N THR A 82 9.17 2.04 20.53
CA THR A 82 9.58 0.65 20.74
C THR A 82 9.28 -0.21 19.52
N ASP A 83 8.12 -0.02 18.90
CA ASP A 83 7.70 -0.78 17.73
C ASP A 83 8.57 -0.50 16.51
N PHE A 84 8.87 0.78 16.24
CA PHE A 84 9.81 1.15 15.17
C PHE A 84 11.23 0.66 15.46
N ASN A 85 11.66 0.62 16.73
CA ASN A 85 12.95 0.05 17.12
C ASN A 85 13.05 -1.45 16.79
N ILE A 86 11.94 -2.19 16.83
CA ILE A 86 11.87 -3.60 16.41
C ILE A 86 11.82 -3.69 14.87
N MET A 87 10.89 -2.97 14.24
CA MET A 87 10.64 -3.04 12.79
C MET A 87 11.87 -2.70 11.93
N LYS A 88 12.73 -1.77 12.37
CA LYS A 88 13.91 -1.33 11.60
C LYS A 88 14.91 -2.44 11.24
N ASN A 89 14.84 -3.57 11.96
CA ASN A 89 15.69 -4.74 11.70
C ASN A 89 15.17 -5.59 10.51
N TYR A 90 13.91 -5.42 10.12
CA TYR A 90 13.20 -6.26 9.15
C TYR A 90 12.73 -5.49 7.91
N VAL A 91 12.44 -4.19 8.05
CA VAL A 91 11.97 -3.36 6.93
C VAL A 91 12.63 -1.99 6.92
N LYS A 92 12.69 -1.38 5.74
CA LYS A 92 13.12 0.03 5.56
C LYS A 92 11.96 0.98 5.29
N VAL A 93 10.78 0.44 5.00
CA VAL A 93 9.58 1.20 4.71
C VAL A 93 8.37 0.57 5.41
N VAL A 94 7.56 1.41 6.02
CA VAL A 94 6.34 1.04 6.72
C VAL A 94 5.17 1.79 6.10
N ARG A 95 4.04 1.11 5.90
CA ARG A 95 2.77 1.72 5.56
C ARG A 95 1.92 1.87 6.82
N THR A 96 1.39 3.06 7.04
CA THR A 96 0.47 3.35 8.14
C THR A 96 -0.93 3.64 7.60
N TYR A 97 -1.95 3.53 8.45
CA TYR A 97 -3.34 3.86 8.11
C TYR A 97 -3.72 5.29 8.53
N TYR A 98 -2.99 5.82 9.52
CA TYR A 98 -3.20 7.14 10.11
C TYR A 98 -1.87 7.90 10.13
N SER A 99 -1.96 9.23 10.15
CA SER A 99 -0.84 10.15 10.30
C SER A 99 -0.52 10.33 11.79
N SER A 100 -1.55 10.26 12.63
CA SER A 100 -1.45 10.39 14.08
C SER A 100 -2.49 9.51 14.78
N PHE A 101 -2.18 9.10 16.00
CA PHE A 101 -3.06 8.29 16.85
C PHE A 101 -3.27 9.02 18.17
N TYR A 102 -4.49 9.44 18.48
CA TYR A 102 -4.82 10.19 19.71
C TYR A 102 -3.91 11.40 19.97
N GLY A 103 -3.58 12.15 18.91
CA GLY A 103 -2.72 13.33 18.98
C GLY A 103 -1.21 13.04 18.99
N TYR A 104 -0.80 11.77 18.92
CA TYR A 104 0.60 11.38 18.75
C TYR A 104 0.90 11.14 17.26
N ASP A 105 1.66 12.04 16.65
CA ASP A 105 2.14 11.90 15.26
C ASP A 105 3.08 10.70 15.13
N ILE A 106 2.91 9.87 14.10
CA ILE A 106 3.73 8.66 13.94
C ILE A 106 5.14 8.95 13.38
N THR A 107 5.26 10.01 12.58
CA THR A 107 6.45 10.32 11.78
C THR A 107 7.74 10.52 12.59
N PRO A 108 7.75 11.21 13.74
CA PRO A 108 8.96 11.38 14.54
C PRO A 108 9.61 10.05 14.95
N TYR A 109 8.82 9.02 15.26
CA TYR A 109 9.33 7.71 15.67
C TYR A 109 9.93 6.95 14.48
N ALA A 110 9.26 6.99 13.33
CA ALA A 110 9.78 6.40 12.10
C ALA A 110 11.12 7.06 11.69
N ALA A 111 11.18 8.39 11.73
CA ALA A 111 12.37 9.17 11.43
C ALA A 111 13.55 8.82 12.36
N LYS A 112 13.29 8.74 13.68
CA LYS A 112 14.30 8.36 14.69
C LYS A 112 14.96 7.00 14.40
N HIS A 113 14.22 6.06 13.83
CA HIS A 113 14.71 4.72 13.53
C HIS A 113 15.13 4.52 12.06
N ASN A 114 15.17 5.58 11.26
CA ASN A 114 15.49 5.55 9.83
C ASN A 114 14.58 4.59 9.04
N VAL A 115 13.28 4.61 9.36
CA VAL A 115 12.24 3.86 8.65
C VAL A 115 11.39 4.86 7.87
N GLN A 116 11.29 4.68 6.56
CA GLN A 116 10.48 5.55 5.71
C GLN A 116 8.99 5.17 5.76
N LEU A 117 8.13 6.11 5.40
CA LEU A 117 6.68 5.95 5.49
C LEU A 117 5.97 6.11 4.15
N TYR A 118 5.10 5.15 3.88
CA TYR A 118 3.85 5.40 3.15
C TYR A 118 2.82 5.82 4.21
N LEU A 119 2.76 7.13 4.47
CA LEU A 119 1.99 7.71 5.56
C LEU A 119 0.50 7.70 5.21
N GLY A 120 -0.31 6.98 5.96
CA GLY A 120 -1.76 6.99 5.78
C GLY A 120 -2.38 8.27 6.31
N VAL A 121 -3.34 8.85 5.59
CA VAL A 121 -4.27 9.86 6.10
C VAL A 121 -5.63 9.19 6.14
N PHE A 122 -6.07 8.81 7.35
CA PHE A 122 -7.35 8.13 7.52
C PHE A 122 -8.49 9.02 7.02
N MET A 123 -9.42 8.44 6.26
CA MET A 123 -10.52 9.17 5.63
C MET A 123 -11.81 8.97 6.41
N THR A 124 -12.39 10.07 6.92
CA THR A 124 -13.69 10.11 7.61
C THR A 124 -14.35 11.48 7.41
N ASP A 125 -15.65 11.59 7.64
CA ASP A 125 -16.38 12.88 7.70
C ASP A 125 -16.40 13.48 9.11
N GLU A 126 -15.84 12.77 10.09
CA GLU A 126 -15.70 13.27 11.45
C GLU A 126 -14.69 14.43 11.52
N SER A 127 -14.92 15.35 12.47
CA SER A 127 -14.13 16.58 12.60
C SER A 127 -12.63 16.35 12.82
N TRP A 128 -12.26 15.21 13.42
CA TRP A 128 -10.87 14.83 13.66
C TRP A 128 -10.11 14.43 12.38
N TYR A 129 -10.77 14.31 11.22
CA TYR A 129 -10.08 14.17 9.94
C TYR A 129 -9.03 15.29 9.73
N ASN A 130 -9.34 16.51 10.18
CA ASN A 130 -8.41 17.63 10.09
C ASN A 130 -7.12 17.40 10.88
N ASP A 131 -7.15 16.62 11.97
CA ASP A 131 -5.96 16.28 12.74
C ASP A 131 -5.04 15.36 11.92
N GLN A 132 -5.61 14.42 11.16
CA GLN A 132 -4.85 13.54 10.25
C GLN A 132 -4.18 14.34 9.12
N VAL A 133 -4.92 15.30 8.56
CA VAL A 133 -4.41 16.21 7.51
C VAL A 133 -3.29 17.10 8.05
N ASN A 134 -3.48 17.71 9.22
CA ASN A 134 -2.49 18.58 9.85
C ASN A 134 -1.21 17.81 10.22
N ALA A 135 -1.35 16.59 10.76
CA ALA A 135 -0.23 15.70 11.06
C ALA A 135 0.56 15.31 9.78
N ALA A 136 -0.12 15.03 8.67
CA ALA A 136 0.54 14.76 7.39
C ALA A 136 1.32 15.97 6.85
N ILE A 137 0.75 17.18 6.95
CA ILE A 137 1.44 18.42 6.55
C ILE A 137 2.65 18.67 7.45
N ALA A 138 2.52 18.47 8.76
CA ALA A 138 3.62 18.58 9.72
C ALA A 138 4.73 17.55 9.43
N ALA A 139 4.35 16.32 9.06
CA ALA A 139 5.28 15.28 8.66
C ALA A 139 6.13 15.69 7.45
N VAL A 140 5.51 16.21 6.38
CA VAL A 140 6.22 16.70 5.19
C VAL A 140 7.11 17.90 5.51
N ARG A 141 6.67 18.80 6.40
CA ARG A 141 7.44 19.98 6.81
C ARG A 141 8.69 19.62 7.59
N ASN A 142 8.54 18.74 8.58
CA ASN A 142 9.54 18.50 9.61
C ASN A 142 10.42 17.27 9.34
N TYR A 143 9.90 16.29 8.59
CA TYR A 143 10.57 15.00 8.32
C TYR A 143 10.45 14.59 6.84
N PRO A 144 10.80 15.47 5.89
CA PRO A 144 10.60 15.21 4.45
C PRO A 144 11.26 13.92 3.96
N ASP A 145 12.46 13.59 4.45
CA ASP A 145 13.22 12.39 4.02
C ASP A 145 12.61 11.09 4.54
N THR A 146 11.71 11.18 5.53
CA THR A 146 10.98 10.05 6.08
C THR A 146 9.75 9.72 5.22
N ILE A 147 9.19 10.66 4.45
CA ILE A 147 7.94 10.46 3.72
C ILE A 147 8.22 10.05 2.27
N LYS A 148 7.93 8.78 1.94
CA LYS A 148 7.97 8.25 0.57
C LYS A 148 6.71 8.62 -0.22
N ALA A 149 5.57 8.50 0.43
CA ALA A 149 4.26 8.83 -0.12
C ALA A 149 3.25 9.09 1.00
N ILE A 150 2.17 9.79 0.66
CA ILE A 150 0.98 9.91 1.49
C ILE A 150 -0.17 9.17 0.84
N LEU A 151 -0.89 8.35 1.60
CA LEU A 151 -2.03 7.56 1.14
C LEU A 151 -3.31 8.08 1.79
N VAL A 152 -4.14 8.80 1.05
CA VAL A 152 -5.41 9.34 1.53
C VAL A 152 -6.49 8.28 1.40
N GLY A 153 -6.94 7.75 2.53
CA GLY A 153 -7.93 6.69 2.60
C GLY A 153 -7.42 5.28 2.27
N ASN A 154 -8.17 4.31 2.74
CA ASN A 154 -7.99 2.87 2.54
C ASN A 154 -9.36 2.20 2.40
N GLU A 155 -9.64 1.63 1.23
CA GLU A 155 -10.87 0.87 0.94
C GLU A 155 -12.15 1.66 1.27
N ASN A 156 -12.11 2.94 0.90
CA ASN A 156 -13.14 3.91 1.24
C ASN A 156 -14.19 4.10 0.14
N ILE A 157 -13.93 3.55 -1.05
CA ILE A 157 -14.84 3.65 -2.20
C ILE A 157 -15.95 2.61 -2.08
N TYR A 158 -17.18 3.00 -2.38
CA TYR A 158 -18.34 2.11 -2.40
C TYR A 158 -18.11 0.91 -3.34
N PRO A 159 -18.49 -0.32 -2.94
CA PRO A 159 -19.27 -0.67 -1.75
C PRO A 159 -18.48 -0.88 -0.46
N ALA A 160 -17.14 -0.84 -0.51
CA ALA A 160 -16.32 -1.05 0.69
C ALA A 160 -16.52 0.07 1.71
N GLY A 161 -16.51 1.32 1.24
CA GLY A 161 -16.73 2.48 2.08
C GLY A 161 -17.85 3.37 1.58
N PRO A 162 -18.10 4.50 2.27
CA PRO A 162 -19.25 5.35 1.98
C PRO A 162 -18.97 6.37 0.86
N TYR A 163 -17.77 6.41 0.28
CA TYR A 163 -17.34 7.49 -0.61
C TYR A 163 -17.36 7.11 -2.08
N SER A 164 -17.48 8.12 -2.94
CA SER A 164 -17.23 7.99 -4.37
C SER A 164 -15.76 8.20 -4.72
N PRO A 165 -15.29 7.75 -5.91
CA PRO A 165 -13.92 8.06 -6.36
C PRO A 165 -13.64 9.56 -6.44
N THR A 166 -14.66 10.37 -6.78
CA THR A 166 -14.58 11.83 -6.83
C THR A 166 -14.33 12.44 -5.44
N ASP A 167 -14.97 11.92 -4.39
CA ASP A 167 -14.76 12.41 -3.02
C ASP A 167 -13.32 12.18 -2.56
N VAL A 168 -12.76 11.00 -2.86
CA VAL A 168 -11.36 10.67 -2.58
C VAL A 168 -10.43 11.60 -3.35
N LEU A 169 -10.68 11.82 -4.64
CA LEU A 169 -9.88 12.73 -5.47
C LEU A 169 -9.90 14.16 -4.95
N ASN A 170 -11.06 14.65 -4.48
CA ASN A 170 -11.18 15.98 -3.89
C ASN A 170 -10.33 16.11 -2.62
N ARG A 171 -10.30 15.08 -1.76
CA ARG A 171 -9.45 15.08 -0.56
C ARG A 171 -7.95 15.04 -0.89
N ILE A 172 -7.55 14.25 -1.89
CA ILE A 172 -6.17 14.23 -2.40
C ILE A 172 -5.77 15.61 -2.92
N THR A 173 -6.62 16.22 -3.74
CA THR A 173 -6.36 17.54 -4.34
C THR A 173 -6.25 18.62 -3.27
N ALA A 174 -7.15 18.62 -2.28
CA ALA A 174 -7.12 19.56 -1.16
C ALA A 174 -5.85 19.39 -0.31
N LEU A 175 -5.48 18.15 0.04
CA LEU A 175 -4.26 17.87 0.80
C LEU A 175 -3.01 18.31 0.04
N ARG A 176 -2.93 17.99 -1.25
CA ARG A 176 -1.82 18.38 -2.13
C ARG A 176 -1.63 19.90 -2.16
N ALA A 177 -2.73 20.64 -2.34
CA ALA A 177 -2.71 22.09 -2.37
C ALA A 177 -2.23 22.69 -1.03
N ARG A 178 -2.71 22.15 0.10
CA ARG A 178 -2.28 22.58 1.44
C ARG A 178 -0.81 22.26 1.73
N ILE A 179 -0.34 21.06 1.37
CA ILE A 179 1.08 20.72 1.53
C ILE A 179 1.95 21.72 0.76
N LEU A 180 1.61 22.01 -0.50
CA LEU A 180 2.37 22.95 -1.31
C LEU A 180 2.35 24.37 -0.71
N SER A 181 1.18 24.89 -0.34
CA SER A 181 1.06 26.26 0.16
C SER A 181 1.67 26.45 1.55
N GLU A 182 1.57 25.46 2.43
CA GLU A 182 2.01 25.56 3.83
C GLU A 182 3.47 25.12 4.04
N THR A 183 4.04 24.35 3.13
CA THR A 183 5.41 23.80 3.29
C THR A 183 6.36 24.16 2.15
N GLY A 184 5.84 24.60 1.00
CA GLY A 184 6.64 24.82 -0.22
C GLY A 184 7.18 23.53 -0.85
N ARG A 185 6.71 22.36 -0.41
CA ARG A 185 7.21 21.05 -0.85
C ARG A 185 6.15 20.31 -1.67
N THR A 186 6.61 19.37 -2.49
CA THR A 186 5.79 18.36 -3.13
C THR A 186 6.14 16.98 -2.55
N VAL A 187 5.18 16.07 -2.58
CA VAL A 187 5.32 14.68 -2.15
C VAL A 187 4.37 13.83 -2.99
N ASN A 188 4.71 12.55 -3.17
CA ASN A 188 3.80 11.61 -3.83
C ASN A 188 2.54 11.43 -2.97
N ILE A 189 1.36 11.55 -3.58
CA ILE A 189 0.07 11.37 -2.91
C ILE A 189 -0.79 10.41 -3.74
N GLY A 190 -1.43 9.48 -3.06
CA GLY A 190 -2.32 8.50 -3.67
C GLY A 190 -3.44 8.07 -2.74
N THR A 191 -4.08 6.95 -3.08
CA THR A 191 -5.08 6.28 -2.25
C THR A 191 -4.94 4.77 -2.36
N VAL A 192 -5.56 4.05 -1.43
CA VAL A 192 -5.56 2.58 -1.40
C VAL A 192 -6.98 2.06 -1.53
N GLN A 193 -7.21 1.15 -2.48
CA GLN A 193 -8.50 0.46 -2.66
C GLN A 193 -8.28 -1.02 -2.95
N ARG A 194 -9.33 -1.83 -2.87
CA ARG A 194 -9.25 -3.25 -3.23
C ARG A 194 -9.19 -3.37 -4.75
N HIS A 195 -8.70 -4.50 -5.23
CA HIS A 195 -8.75 -4.84 -6.65
C HIS A 195 -10.16 -4.66 -7.26
N ASN A 196 -11.21 -5.00 -6.50
CA ASN A 196 -12.60 -4.89 -6.95
C ASN A 196 -13.00 -3.47 -7.33
N GLU A 197 -12.75 -2.49 -6.45
CA GLU A 197 -13.13 -1.10 -6.73
C GLU A 197 -12.31 -0.53 -7.88
N TRP A 198 -11.01 -0.83 -7.95
CA TRP A 198 -10.15 -0.39 -9.06
C TRP A 198 -10.60 -0.92 -10.41
N THR A 199 -11.19 -2.11 -10.47
CA THR A 199 -11.52 -2.77 -11.74
C THR A 199 -13.00 -2.69 -12.09
N ALA A 200 -13.84 -2.20 -11.17
CA ALA A 200 -15.27 -2.04 -11.33
C ALA A 200 -15.64 -1.26 -12.61
N ILE A 201 -16.34 -1.94 -13.52
CA ILE A 201 -16.74 -1.37 -14.81
C ILE A 201 -17.76 -0.24 -14.62
N SER A 202 -18.67 -0.37 -13.64
CA SER A 202 -19.76 0.60 -13.37
C SER A 202 -19.26 2.00 -12.96
N ILE A 203 -18.05 2.10 -12.41
CA ILE A 203 -17.43 3.37 -11.98
C ILE A 203 -16.08 3.63 -12.68
N ARG A 204 -15.80 2.95 -13.80
CA ARG A 204 -14.48 2.99 -14.47
C ARG A 204 -14.02 4.41 -14.79
N SER A 205 -14.92 5.27 -15.28
CA SER A 205 -14.56 6.64 -15.68
C SER A 205 -14.07 7.48 -14.49
N THR A 206 -14.73 7.39 -13.34
CA THR A 206 -14.34 8.12 -12.14
C THR A 206 -13.13 7.49 -11.44
N MET A 207 -12.94 6.17 -11.55
CA MET A 207 -11.71 5.50 -11.10
C MET A 207 -10.48 5.91 -11.94
N LEU A 208 -10.63 6.06 -13.26
CA LEU A 208 -9.56 6.58 -14.12
C LEU A 208 -9.20 8.03 -13.78
N ALA A 209 -10.18 8.89 -13.55
CA ALA A 209 -9.95 10.27 -13.10
C ALA A 209 -9.25 10.34 -11.73
N LEU A 210 -9.65 9.46 -10.79
CA LEU A 210 -8.96 9.34 -9.51
C LEU A 210 -7.49 8.90 -9.69
N ALA A 211 -7.23 7.88 -10.51
CA ALA A 211 -5.87 7.41 -10.79
C ALA A 211 -5.00 8.47 -11.50
N GLU A 212 -5.61 9.32 -12.34
CA GLU A 212 -4.93 10.45 -12.97
C GLU A 212 -4.41 11.45 -11.92
N GLY A 213 -5.24 11.79 -10.92
CA GLY A 213 -4.87 12.68 -9.81
C GLY A 213 -3.94 12.09 -8.75
N CYS A 214 -3.68 10.78 -8.81
CA CYS A 214 -2.78 10.07 -7.90
C CYS A 214 -1.36 9.94 -8.47
N ASP A 215 -0.35 10.08 -7.63
CA ASP A 215 1.02 9.61 -7.91
C ASP A 215 1.16 8.12 -7.56
N ILE A 216 0.38 7.64 -6.58
CA ILE A 216 0.34 6.24 -6.15
C ILE A 216 -1.08 5.68 -6.28
N VAL A 217 -1.21 4.58 -7.02
CA VAL A 217 -2.43 3.77 -7.12
C VAL A 217 -2.22 2.54 -6.23
N GLY A 218 -2.59 2.64 -4.96
CA GLY A 218 -2.43 1.56 -3.99
C GLY A 218 -3.52 0.51 -4.15
N VAL A 219 -3.13 -0.75 -4.28
CA VAL A 219 -4.05 -1.89 -4.40
C VAL A 219 -3.81 -2.92 -3.32
N ASN A 220 -4.88 -3.30 -2.62
CA ASN A 220 -4.88 -4.42 -1.68
C ASN A 220 -5.31 -5.70 -2.41
N ILE A 221 -4.49 -6.75 -2.33
CA ILE A 221 -4.71 -8.03 -3.02
C ILE A 221 -4.44 -9.18 -2.06
N TYR A 222 -5.48 -9.94 -1.74
CA TYR A 222 -5.40 -11.08 -0.82
C TYR A 222 -5.89 -12.38 -1.47
N PRO A 223 -4.98 -13.20 -2.02
CA PRO A 223 -5.32 -14.55 -2.48
C PRO A 223 -5.98 -15.41 -1.39
N PHE A 224 -5.66 -15.16 -0.12
CA PHE A 224 -6.25 -15.87 1.02
C PHE A 224 -7.79 -15.81 1.08
N PHE A 225 -8.41 -14.74 0.58
CA PHE A 225 -9.87 -14.60 0.62
C PHE A 225 -10.58 -15.13 -0.62
N ASP A 226 -9.88 -15.76 -1.57
CA ASP A 226 -10.50 -16.39 -2.73
C ASP A 226 -10.47 -17.92 -2.60
N ALA A 227 -11.64 -18.56 -2.73
CA ALA A 227 -11.85 -19.99 -2.58
C ALA A 227 -11.06 -20.84 -3.60
N SER A 228 -10.59 -20.21 -4.68
CA SER A 228 -9.83 -20.87 -5.74
C SER A 228 -8.32 -20.88 -5.47
N TYR A 229 -7.88 -20.39 -4.30
CA TYR A 229 -6.47 -20.40 -3.91
C TYR A 229 -5.94 -21.83 -3.83
N THR A 230 -4.72 -22.03 -4.30
CA THR A 230 -4.05 -23.34 -4.21
C THR A 230 -2.61 -23.18 -3.76
N VAL A 231 -2.18 -24.06 -2.86
CA VAL A 231 -0.79 -24.08 -2.36
C VAL A 231 0.23 -24.48 -3.42
N SER A 232 -0.20 -25.15 -4.50
CA SER A 232 0.66 -25.53 -5.63
C SER A 232 0.99 -24.36 -6.54
N ASN A 233 0.15 -23.32 -6.56
CA ASN A 233 0.41 -22.08 -7.30
C ASN A 233 -0.03 -20.85 -6.49
N PRO A 234 0.68 -20.56 -5.38
CA PRO A 234 0.22 -19.60 -4.37
C PRO A 234 0.12 -18.16 -4.89
N LEU A 235 0.86 -17.81 -5.95
CA LEU A 235 0.89 -16.45 -6.50
C LEU A 235 0.03 -16.27 -7.76
N ALA A 236 -0.70 -17.30 -8.23
CA ALA A 236 -1.50 -17.22 -9.45
C ALA A 236 -2.47 -16.03 -9.44
N MET A 237 -3.19 -15.87 -8.33
CA MET A 237 -4.16 -14.80 -8.14
C MET A 237 -3.51 -13.44 -8.01
N LEU A 238 -2.38 -13.35 -7.29
CA LEU A 238 -1.61 -12.11 -7.19
C LEU A 238 -1.16 -11.65 -8.58
N ASN A 239 -0.55 -12.55 -9.37
CA ASN A 239 -0.10 -12.25 -10.72
C ASN A 239 -1.25 -11.81 -11.62
N GLY A 240 -2.35 -12.55 -11.60
CA GLY A 240 -3.54 -12.25 -12.40
C GLY A 240 -4.15 -10.89 -12.09
N ALA A 241 -4.39 -10.62 -10.80
CA ALA A 241 -4.95 -9.36 -10.33
C ALA A 241 -4.00 -8.18 -10.56
N TRP A 242 -2.69 -8.38 -10.33
CA TRP A 242 -1.68 -7.38 -10.65
C TRP A 242 -1.66 -7.04 -12.14
N ASN A 243 -1.64 -8.06 -13.01
CA ASN A 243 -1.68 -7.84 -14.45
C ASN A 243 -2.98 -7.16 -14.90
N ASN A 244 -4.10 -7.45 -14.23
CA ASN A 244 -5.36 -6.75 -14.52
C ASN A 244 -5.29 -5.26 -14.16
N MET A 245 -4.71 -4.92 -13.00
CA MET A 245 -4.43 -3.53 -12.62
C MET A 245 -3.58 -2.83 -13.67
N LEU A 246 -2.49 -3.48 -14.09
CA LEU A 246 -1.56 -2.93 -15.08
C LEU A 246 -2.14 -2.83 -16.49
N ASN A 247 -3.18 -3.59 -16.83
CA ASN A 247 -3.92 -3.40 -18.07
C ASN A 247 -4.71 -2.08 -18.07
N ILE A 248 -5.05 -1.54 -16.91
CA ILE A 248 -5.89 -0.35 -16.75
C ILE A 248 -5.07 0.88 -16.36
N TYR A 249 -4.07 0.71 -15.48
CA TYR A 249 -3.34 1.80 -14.83
C TYR A 249 -1.82 1.75 -15.14
N PRO A 250 -1.10 2.89 -15.11
CA PRO A 250 0.36 2.94 -15.30
C PRO A 250 1.11 2.18 -14.19
N SER A 251 2.09 1.34 -14.54
CA SER A 251 2.79 0.48 -13.57
C SER A 251 3.71 1.24 -12.63
N ASP A 252 4.18 2.42 -13.03
CA ASP A 252 4.98 3.31 -12.20
C ASP A 252 4.19 3.83 -10.99
N LYS A 253 2.87 4.01 -11.16
CA LYS A 253 1.94 4.41 -10.09
C LYS A 253 1.44 3.26 -9.21
N VAL A 254 1.22 2.07 -9.78
CA VAL A 254 0.59 0.96 -9.04
C VAL A 254 1.52 0.43 -7.93
N ARG A 255 1.01 0.27 -6.70
CA ARG A 255 1.73 -0.31 -5.55
C ARG A 255 0.87 -1.35 -4.84
N LEU A 256 1.46 -2.51 -4.51
CA LEU A 256 0.79 -3.53 -3.72
C LEU A 256 0.83 -3.12 -2.24
N THR A 257 -0.27 -2.56 -1.75
CA THR A 257 -0.33 -1.90 -0.44
C THR A 257 -0.79 -2.79 0.70
N GLU A 258 -1.36 -3.95 0.38
CA GLU A 258 -1.58 -5.04 1.33
C GLU A 258 -1.60 -6.39 0.63
N ILE A 259 -0.95 -7.35 1.30
CA ILE A 259 -1.04 -8.78 1.02
C ILE A 259 -0.70 -9.51 2.32
N GLY A 260 -1.37 -10.62 2.62
CA GLY A 260 -1.10 -11.36 3.84
C GLY A 260 -1.78 -12.73 3.88
N PHE A 261 -1.41 -13.51 4.88
CA PHE A 261 -1.98 -14.82 5.15
C PHE A 261 -2.00 -15.04 6.68
N PRO A 262 -3.16 -15.29 7.31
CA PRO A 262 -3.26 -15.37 8.77
C PRO A 262 -2.58 -16.62 9.32
N THR A 263 -1.97 -16.50 10.50
CA THR A 263 -1.23 -17.60 11.16
C THR A 263 -2.11 -18.46 12.06
N ALA A 264 -3.34 -18.04 12.35
CA ALA A 264 -4.31 -18.75 13.21
C ALA A 264 -5.74 -18.23 12.95
N GLY A 265 -6.72 -18.79 13.67
CA GLY A 265 -8.14 -18.52 13.48
C GLY A 265 -8.83 -19.52 12.56
N ALA A 266 -10.13 -19.37 12.40
CA ALA A 266 -10.92 -20.18 11.48
C ALA A 266 -10.82 -19.62 10.04
N PRO A 267 -10.82 -20.47 9.00
CA PRO A 267 -10.97 -19.99 7.63
C PRO A 267 -12.35 -19.31 7.46
N PRO A 268 -12.48 -18.34 6.53
CA PRO A 268 -13.78 -17.77 6.20
C PRO A 268 -14.68 -18.84 5.56
N SER A 269 -15.99 -18.74 5.81
CA SER A 269 -16.96 -19.74 5.33
C SER A 269 -17.02 -19.87 3.80
N PHE A 270 -16.71 -18.79 3.08
CA PHE A 270 -16.66 -18.76 1.61
C PHE A 270 -15.34 -19.28 1.03
N ALA A 271 -14.27 -19.43 1.82
CA ALA A 271 -13.01 -20.04 1.40
C ALA A 271 -12.50 -21.04 2.47
N PRO A 272 -13.27 -22.12 2.74
CA PRO A 272 -13.03 -23.00 3.90
C PRO A 272 -11.73 -23.81 3.81
N TYR A 273 -11.15 -23.95 2.61
CA TYR A 273 -9.89 -24.67 2.38
C TYR A 273 -8.64 -23.79 2.52
N ASN A 274 -8.81 -22.48 2.67
CA ASN A 274 -7.72 -21.55 2.90
C ASN A 274 -7.43 -21.52 4.41
N VAL A 275 -6.72 -22.53 4.90
CA VAL A 275 -6.54 -22.77 6.34
C VAL A 275 -5.51 -21.80 6.94
N PRO A 276 -5.88 -20.94 7.91
CA PRO A 276 -4.93 -20.17 8.68
C PRO A 276 -4.00 -21.08 9.49
N SER A 277 -2.70 -20.91 9.33
CA SER A 277 -1.69 -21.55 10.17
C SER A 277 -0.35 -20.86 10.01
N LEU A 278 0.50 -20.90 11.04
CA LEU A 278 1.85 -20.35 10.94
C LEU A 278 2.64 -20.98 9.78
N ALA A 279 2.50 -22.30 9.56
CA ALA A 279 3.17 -23.00 8.47
C ALA A 279 2.71 -22.53 7.08
N ASN A 280 1.40 -22.33 6.88
CA ASN A 280 0.85 -21.84 5.62
C ASN A 280 1.24 -20.38 5.37
N SER A 281 1.20 -19.55 6.42
CA SER A 281 1.60 -18.14 6.33
C SER A 281 3.07 -17.99 5.97
N ILE A 282 3.97 -18.75 6.61
CA ILE A 282 5.40 -18.80 6.27
C ILE A 282 5.61 -19.27 4.82
N SER A 283 4.89 -20.31 4.37
CA SER A 283 5.01 -20.81 3.00
C SER A 283 4.57 -19.77 1.98
N PHE A 284 3.45 -19.08 2.23
CA PHE A 284 2.95 -18.02 1.36
C PHE A 284 3.87 -16.80 1.36
N TYR A 285 4.39 -16.39 2.52
CA TYR A 285 5.37 -15.30 2.64
C TYR A 285 6.65 -15.59 1.86
N LYS A 286 7.18 -16.81 1.95
CA LYS A 286 8.35 -17.22 1.15
C LYS A 286 8.07 -17.20 -0.34
N ALA A 287 6.88 -17.63 -0.78
CA ALA A 287 6.49 -17.48 -2.17
C ALA A 287 6.45 -16.00 -2.57
N PHE A 288 5.80 -15.16 -1.75
CA PHE A 288 5.68 -13.73 -1.97
C PHE A 288 7.02 -12.98 -2.04
N LEU A 289 8.00 -13.32 -1.21
CA LEU A 289 9.35 -12.73 -1.31
C LEU A 289 10.06 -13.06 -2.63
N ASN A 290 9.66 -14.13 -3.30
CA ASN A 290 10.14 -14.49 -4.65
C ASN A 290 9.23 -13.95 -5.76
N TRP A 291 8.22 -13.14 -5.44
CA TRP A 291 7.34 -12.56 -6.43
C TRP A 291 8.10 -11.57 -7.30
N SER A 292 8.11 -11.84 -8.60
CA SER A 292 8.72 -11.00 -9.62
C SER A 292 7.65 -10.62 -10.64
N PRO A 293 6.94 -9.49 -10.45
CA PRO A 293 5.96 -9.05 -11.42
C PRO A 293 6.63 -8.73 -12.76
N VAL A 294 5.89 -8.91 -13.85
CA VAL A 294 6.37 -8.65 -15.22
C VAL A 294 6.57 -7.15 -15.51
N SER A 295 5.94 -6.27 -14.73
CA SER A 295 6.04 -4.81 -14.80
C SER A 295 5.59 -4.21 -13.46
N GLY A 296 6.00 -2.97 -13.16
CA GLY A 296 5.82 -2.36 -11.85
C GLY A 296 6.69 -3.02 -10.77
N GLY A 297 6.19 -3.12 -9.53
CA GLY A 297 6.92 -3.64 -8.37
C GLY A 297 7.25 -2.54 -7.37
N GLN A 298 8.50 -2.49 -6.90
CA GLN A 298 8.98 -1.54 -5.88
C GLN A 298 8.46 -1.88 -4.47
N GLU A 299 8.16 -0.88 -3.63
CA GLU A 299 7.67 -1.11 -2.27
C GLU A 299 6.33 -1.88 -2.28
N VAL A 300 6.33 -3.04 -1.62
CA VAL A 300 5.17 -3.93 -1.44
C VAL A 300 4.97 -4.18 0.05
N PHE A 301 3.73 -4.28 0.51
CA PHE A 301 3.45 -4.25 1.95
C PHE A 301 2.76 -5.52 2.44
N TRP A 302 3.47 -6.27 3.30
CA TRP A 302 2.85 -7.38 4.02
C TRP A 302 1.91 -6.86 5.12
N PHE A 303 0.70 -7.39 5.18
CA PHE A 303 -0.24 -7.17 6.26
C PHE A 303 -0.12 -8.34 7.25
N MET A 304 0.41 -8.13 8.46
CA MET A 304 0.97 -6.89 9.03
C MET A 304 2.13 -7.20 9.99
N PHE A 305 2.71 -6.21 10.68
CA PHE A 305 3.88 -6.48 11.54
C PHE A 305 3.52 -7.16 12.86
N PHE A 306 2.54 -6.63 13.59
CA PHE A 306 2.08 -7.16 14.88
C PHE A 306 0.65 -7.70 14.77
N ASP A 307 0.36 -8.80 15.45
CA ASP A 307 -1.00 -9.26 15.69
C ASP A 307 -1.81 -8.21 16.44
N ARG A 308 -3.13 -8.28 16.28
CA ARG A 308 -4.06 -7.46 17.06
C ARG A 308 -4.22 -8.05 18.45
N ARG A 309 -4.61 -7.21 19.42
CA ARG A 309 -4.83 -7.68 20.78
C ARG A 309 -5.99 -8.67 20.85
N PRO A 310 -5.99 -9.63 21.79
CA PRO A 310 -7.11 -10.56 21.95
C PRO A 310 -8.44 -9.87 22.30
N ASP A 311 -8.40 -8.73 22.99
CA ASP A 311 -9.55 -7.90 23.36
C ASP A 311 -10.03 -6.96 22.24
N ASP A 312 -9.34 -6.95 21.10
CA ASP A 312 -9.71 -6.17 19.93
C ASP A 312 -10.80 -6.87 19.11
N ASN A 313 -12.04 -6.41 19.29
CA ASN A 313 -13.19 -6.95 18.57
C ASN A 313 -13.69 -6.02 17.45
N THR A 314 -12.92 -5.00 17.06
CA THR A 314 -13.41 -3.98 16.11
C THR A 314 -13.62 -4.53 14.69
N MET A 315 -12.98 -5.66 14.37
CA MET A 315 -13.03 -6.25 13.03
C MET A 315 -14.16 -7.27 12.83
N GLY A 316 -14.75 -7.80 13.90
CA GLY A 316 -15.86 -8.76 13.82
C GLY A 316 -15.52 -10.13 13.22
N ILE A 317 -14.26 -10.39 12.84
CA ILE A 317 -13.79 -11.68 12.32
C ILE A 317 -12.50 -12.06 13.06
N GLU A 318 -12.47 -13.26 13.63
CA GLU A 318 -11.40 -13.67 14.54
C GLU A 318 -10.03 -13.82 13.87
N LEU A 319 -9.99 -14.26 12.60
CA LEU A 319 -8.72 -14.43 11.86
C LEU A 319 -7.91 -13.12 11.69
N GLU A 320 -8.59 -11.97 11.78
CA GLU A 320 -7.98 -10.63 11.66
C GLU A 320 -6.95 -10.35 12.76
N LYS A 321 -7.03 -11.08 13.87
CA LYS A 321 -6.08 -10.93 14.98
C LYS A 321 -4.70 -11.52 14.67
N TYR A 322 -4.58 -12.36 13.64
CA TYR A 322 -3.44 -13.27 13.48
C TYR A 322 -2.59 -13.06 12.22
N PHE A 323 -2.59 -11.87 11.63
CA PHE A 323 -1.79 -11.55 10.41
C PHE A 323 -0.34 -11.13 10.69
N GLY A 324 0.02 -10.88 11.94
CA GLY A 324 1.31 -10.36 12.36
C GLY A 324 2.47 -11.33 12.14
N PHE A 325 3.66 -10.78 11.89
CA PHE A 325 4.92 -11.50 12.11
C PHE A 325 5.20 -11.74 13.59
N TYR A 326 4.80 -10.78 14.41
CA TYR A 326 4.88 -10.80 15.86
C TYR A 326 3.48 -10.99 16.47
N THR A 327 3.42 -11.58 17.64
CA THR A 327 2.22 -11.52 18.50
C THR A 327 1.97 -10.09 18.97
N TRP A 328 0.79 -9.84 19.51
CA TRP A 328 0.38 -8.52 19.99
C TRP A 328 1.25 -8.02 21.16
N ASP A 329 1.91 -8.90 21.90
CA ASP A 329 2.83 -8.60 23.00
C ASP A 329 4.30 -8.66 22.57
N ARG A 330 4.56 -8.45 21.27
CA ARG A 330 5.90 -8.34 20.66
C ARG A 330 6.75 -9.61 20.76
N GLN A 331 6.14 -10.79 20.80
CA GLN A 331 6.88 -12.05 20.64
C GLN A 331 6.96 -12.44 19.17
N ILE A 332 8.17 -12.75 18.68
CA ILE A 332 8.35 -13.22 17.31
C ILE A 332 7.68 -14.59 17.13
N LYS A 333 6.88 -14.78 16.07
CA LYS A 333 6.21 -16.08 15.84
C LYS A 333 7.15 -17.16 15.32
N SER A 334 8.16 -16.77 14.54
CA SER A 334 9.21 -17.67 14.05
C SER A 334 10.45 -16.88 13.67
N SER A 335 11.63 -17.43 13.91
CA SER A 335 12.91 -16.80 13.58
C SER A 335 13.15 -16.57 12.08
N SER A 336 12.34 -17.20 11.21
CA SER A 336 12.37 -17.01 9.75
C SER A 336 11.13 -16.30 9.22
N TYR A 337 10.49 -15.46 10.05
CA TYR A 337 9.21 -14.80 9.75
C TYR A 337 9.06 -13.54 10.63
N PRO A 338 9.50 -12.35 10.16
CA PRO A 338 9.98 -12.01 8.81
C PRO A 338 11.50 -12.24 8.65
N ASP A 339 11.98 -12.16 7.41
CA ASP A 339 13.43 -12.17 7.13
C ASP A 339 14.08 -10.84 7.57
N LEU A 340 15.29 -10.92 8.13
CA LEU A 340 16.07 -9.73 8.49
C LEU A 340 16.54 -8.97 7.25
N VAL A 341 16.59 -7.65 7.30
CA VAL A 341 17.12 -6.84 6.18
C VAL A 341 18.57 -7.21 5.85
N THR A 342 19.36 -7.67 6.83
CA THR A 342 20.75 -8.11 6.63
C THR A 342 20.88 -9.50 6.00
N ALA A 343 19.79 -10.27 5.94
CA ALA A 343 19.76 -11.58 5.26
C ALA A 343 19.49 -11.45 3.75
N ALA A 344 19.11 -10.26 3.27
CA ALA A 344 19.04 -9.97 1.84
C ALA A 344 20.47 -9.94 1.28
N THR A 345 20.88 -11.04 0.66
CA THR A 345 22.10 -11.12 -0.17
C THR A 345 22.09 -9.94 -1.15
N PRO A 346 23.21 -9.22 -1.37
CA PRO A 346 23.22 -8.10 -2.29
C PRO A 346 22.69 -8.56 -3.66
N THR A 347 21.59 -7.96 -4.12
CA THR A 347 21.23 -8.01 -5.53
C THR A 347 22.47 -7.58 -6.30
N ALA A 348 22.96 -8.44 -7.19
CA ALA A 348 24.14 -8.16 -8.00
C ALA A 348 24.01 -6.76 -8.61
N ALA A 349 25.08 -5.97 -8.49
CA ALA A 349 25.14 -4.64 -9.09
C ALA A 349 24.67 -4.71 -10.56
N PRO A 350 23.92 -3.72 -11.06
CA PRO A 350 23.49 -3.71 -12.44
C PRO A 350 24.71 -3.89 -13.32
N THR A 351 24.73 -4.96 -14.12
CA THR A 351 25.76 -5.16 -15.14
C THR A 351 25.74 -3.93 -16.02
N THR A 352 26.82 -3.14 -15.97
CA THR A 352 27.01 -1.98 -16.83
C THR A 352 26.80 -2.41 -18.28
N ALA A 353 25.83 -1.78 -18.95
CA ALA A 353 25.66 -1.93 -20.38
C ALA A 353 27.02 -1.69 -21.07
N PRO A 354 27.41 -2.51 -22.07
CA PRO A 354 28.68 -2.33 -22.75
C PRO A 354 28.74 -0.93 -23.35
N THR A 355 29.71 -0.15 -22.88
CA THR A 355 30.04 1.17 -23.43
C THR A 355 30.47 0.95 -24.88
N THR A 356 29.70 1.49 -25.82
CA THR A 356 30.13 1.58 -27.22
C THR A 356 31.40 2.42 -27.28
N ALA A 357 32.43 1.87 -27.93
CA ALA A 357 33.71 2.53 -28.12
C ALA A 357 33.52 3.88 -28.83
N PRO A 358 34.34 4.90 -28.50
CA PRO A 358 34.26 6.19 -29.17
C PRO A 358 34.58 6.05 -30.66
N THR A 359 33.61 6.40 -31.50
CA THR A 359 33.78 6.52 -32.96
C THR A 359 34.83 7.60 -33.24
N SER A 360 35.91 7.23 -33.91
CA SER A 360 36.95 8.14 -34.39
C SER A 360 36.36 9.22 -35.30
N ALA A 361 36.81 10.47 -35.11
CA ALA A 361 36.40 11.63 -35.90
C ALA A 361 36.65 11.42 -37.42
N PRO A 362 35.78 11.94 -38.30
CA PRO A 362 35.97 11.83 -39.74
C PRO A 362 37.20 12.61 -40.21
N VAL A 363 38.08 11.94 -40.96
CA VAL A 363 39.19 12.57 -41.68
C VAL A 363 38.62 13.42 -42.83
N THR A 364 38.99 14.70 -42.86
CA THR A 364 38.67 15.61 -43.96
C THR A 364 39.40 15.18 -45.22
N VAL A 365 38.67 14.73 -46.23
CA VAL A 365 39.22 14.45 -47.57
C VAL A 365 38.90 15.63 -48.49
N THR A 366 39.95 16.23 -49.06
CA THR A 366 39.88 17.34 -50.02
C THR A 366 39.25 16.87 -51.34
N PRO A 367 38.33 17.65 -51.95
CA PRO A 367 37.68 17.22 -53.18
C PRO A 367 38.60 17.44 -54.39
N THR A 368 38.71 16.41 -55.23
CA THR A 368 39.31 16.51 -56.58
C THR A 368 38.17 16.60 -57.61
N SER A 369 38.43 17.33 -58.69
CA SER A 369 37.44 17.91 -59.61
C SER A 369 36.80 16.93 -60.62
N ALA A 370 35.58 17.27 -61.06
CA ALA A 370 34.87 16.90 -62.30
C ALA A 370 34.33 15.45 -62.40
N GLN A 371 33.17 15.15 -62.97
CA GLN A 371 32.51 15.68 -64.17
C GLN A 371 30.99 15.52 -64.09
N VAL A 372 30.25 16.47 -64.67
CA VAL A 372 28.78 16.48 -64.77
C VAL A 372 28.32 15.53 -65.88
N CYS A 373 27.42 14.59 -65.57
CA CYS A 373 26.62 13.88 -66.58
C CYS A 373 25.13 14.06 -66.26
N ARG A 374 24.44 14.89 -67.06
CA ARG A 374 22.99 15.08 -67.02
C ARG A 374 22.30 13.93 -67.76
N VAL A 375 21.32 13.29 -67.13
CA VAL A 375 20.33 12.46 -67.84
C VAL A 375 18.93 12.90 -67.44
N HIS A 376 18.18 13.35 -68.44
CA HIS A 376 16.77 13.73 -68.38
C HIS A 376 15.90 12.50 -68.09
N LYS A 377 14.91 12.64 -67.20
CA LYS A 377 13.79 11.70 -67.09
C LYS A 377 12.58 12.31 -67.80
N VAL A 378 12.21 11.68 -68.90
CA VAL A 378 10.98 11.90 -69.66
C VAL A 378 9.85 11.17 -68.91
N TYR A 379 8.77 11.87 -68.60
CA TYR A 379 7.51 11.25 -68.20
C TYR A 379 6.60 11.21 -69.43
N SER A 380 6.18 10.00 -69.81
CA SER A 380 5.17 9.77 -70.84
C SER A 380 3.97 9.11 -70.19
N ASN A 381 2.87 9.88 -70.23
CA ASN A 381 1.44 9.59 -70.05
C ASN A 381 0.95 8.97 -68.74
#